data_AF-A0A345ZQA8-F1
#
_entry.id   AF-A0A345ZQA8-F1
#
_cell.length_a   1.000
_cell.length_b   1.000
_cell.length_c   1.000
_cell.angle_alpha   90.00
_cell.angle_beta   90.00
_cell.angle_gamma   90.00
#
_symmetry.space_group_name_H-M   'P 1'
#
loop_
_entity.id
_entity.type
_entity.pdbx_description
1 polymer ?
#
loop_
_entity_poly.entity_id
_entity_poly.type
_entity_poly.pdbx_seq_one_letter_code
_entity_poly.pdbx_strand_id
1 'polypeptide(L)' 'MRLAFVLAAFALIAPQAMAATAQGEGRWCTVNNPGIGNVQWDCRYPTLAACAATVGSGDGACLENPNWHLPRPRPVIR' A
#
# COMPACT_ATOMS: atom_id res chain seq x y z
N MET A 1 5.24 -47.95 28.35
CA MET A 1 5.39 -47.07 27.17
C MET A 1 4.43 -45.90 27.37
N ARG A 2 4.77 -44.75 27.97
CA ARG A 2 5.77 -43.73 27.65
C ARG A 2 5.71 -43.20 26.20
N LEU A 3 5.00 -42.07 26.10
CA LEU A 3 5.13 -40.95 25.15
C LEU A 3 4.70 -41.15 23.68
N ALA A 4 3.79 -40.28 23.22
CA ALA A 4 4.19 -39.15 22.38
C ALA A 4 3.08 -38.08 22.33
N PHE A 5 3.42 -36.88 22.80
CA PHE A 5 2.64 -35.66 22.63
C PHE A 5 2.61 -35.29 21.14
N VAL A 6 1.43 -35.21 20.54
CA VAL A 6 1.27 -34.65 19.19
C VAL A 6 1.32 -33.12 19.32
N LEU A 7 2.50 -32.54 19.06
CA LEU A 7 2.69 -31.10 18.96
C LEU A 7 2.00 -30.62 17.68
N ALA A 8 0.82 -30.02 17.83
CA ALA A 8 0.16 -29.28 16.76
C ALA A 8 0.93 -27.99 16.49
N ALA A 9 1.77 -28.00 15.45
CA ALA A 9 2.41 -26.80 14.94
C ALA A 9 1.39 -25.95 14.17
N PHE A 10 0.72 -25.02 14.86
CA PHE A 10 0.03 -23.92 14.22
C PHE A 10 1.07 -22.95 13.66
N ALA A 11 1.48 -23.16 12.40
CA ALA A 11 2.24 -22.17 11.66
C ALA A 11 1.35 -20.94 11.45
N LEU A 12 1.63 -19.88 12.21
CA LEU A 12 1.07 -18.55 12.02
C LEU A 12 1.46 -18.05 10.63
N ILE A 13 0.56 -18.15 9.67
CA ILE A 13 0.70 -17.51 8.37
C ILE A 13 0.39 -16.03 8.58
N ALA A 14 1.40 -15.24 8.98
CA ALA A 14 1.29 -13.80 8.91
C ALA A 14 1.22 -13.42 7.42
N PRO A 15 0.20 -12.65 6.97
CA PRO A 15 0.21 -12.12 5.62
C PRO A 15 1.42 -11.18 5.52
N GLN A 16 2.45 -11.63 4.82
CA GLN A 16 3.54 -10.77 4.36
C GLN A 16 2.91 -9.71 3.47
N ALA A 17 2.62 -8.54 4.04
CA ALA A 17 2.30 -7.35 3.27
C ALA A 17 3.51 -7.12 2.37
N MET A 18 3.37 -7.48 1.09
CA MET A 18 4.42 -7.24 0.11
C MET A 18 4.75 -5.76 0.19
N ALA A 19 6.00 -5.46 0.54
CA ALA A 19 6.45 -4.10 0.76
C ALA A 19 6.43 -3.36 -0.60
N ALA A 20 5.26 -2.89 -0.99
CA ALA A 20 5.10 -1.92 -2.05
C ALA A 20 5.90 -0.70 -1.63
N THR A 21 6.94 -0.37 -2.38
CA THR A 21 7.72 0.84 -2.14
C THR A 21 6.90 2.03 -2.60
N ALA A 22 6.06 2.56 -1.70
CA ALA A 22 5.33 3.80 -1.93
C ALA A 22 6.34 4.97 -1.96
N GLN A 23 6.47 5.63 -3.10
CA GLN A 23 7.30 6.84 -3.23
C GLN A 23 6.42 8.09 -3.16
N GLY A 24 6.55 8.88 -2.09
CA GLY A 24 5.87 10.18 -1.94
C GLY A 24 4.74 10.21 -0.91
N GLU A 25 4.36 11.43 -0.53
CA GLU A 25 3.33 11.73 0.48
C GLU A 25 2.06 12.32 -0.12
N GLY A 26 1.85 12.29 -1.43
CA GLY A 26 0.62 12.77 -2.07
C GLY A 26 -0.60 11.90 -1.75
N ARG A 27 -1.80 12.48 -1.91
CA ARG A 27 -3.07 11.80 -1.65
C ARG A 27 -3.35 10.64 -2.61
N TRP A 28 -2.84 10.72 -3.84
CA TRP A 28 -3.11 9.77 -4.90
C TRP A 28 -1.81 9.12 -5.36
N CYS A 29 -1.89 7.82 -5.67
CA CYS A 29 -0.80 7.05 -6.21
C CYS A 29 -1.14 6.48 -7.57
N THR A 30 -0.18 6.49 -8.49
CA THR A 30 -0.20 5.55 -9.62
C THR A 30 0.31 4.21 -9.16
N VAL A 31 -0.49 3.18 -9.38
CA VAL A 31 -0.18 1.79 -9.06
C VAL A 31 -0.05 1.04 -10.36
N ASN A 32 1.14 0.51 -10.62
CA ASN A 32 1.44 -0.26 -11.83
C ASN A 32 2.12 -1.58 -11.48
N ASN A 33 1.95 -2.56 -12.36
CA ASN A 33 2.55 -3.88 -12.24
C ASN A 33 3.55 -4.08 -13.39
N PRO A 34 4.84 -3.70 -13.24
CA PRO A 34 5.84 -3.91 -14.28
C PRO A 34 6.19 -5.37 -14.57
N GLY A 35 5.63 -6.36 -13.85
CA GLY A 35 5.91 -7.78 -14.05
C GLY A 35 5.84 -8.61 -12.77
N ILE A 36 6.18 -9.91 -12.86
CA ILE A 36 5.93 -10.92 -11.82
C ILE A 36 6.39 -10.45 -10.43
N GLY A 37 5.41 -10.18 -9.56
CA GLY A 37 5.59 -9.97 -8.12
C GLY A 37 5.87 -8.54 -7.67
N ASN A 38 6.03 -7.57 -8.58
CA ASN A 38 6.36 -6.20 -8.21
C ASN A 38 5.19 -5.27 -8.52
N VAL A 39 4.55 -4.75 -7.47
CA VAL A 39 3.60 -3.63 -7.59
C VAL A 39 4.33 -2.37 -7.15
N GLN A 40 4.48 -1.40 -8.05
CA GLN A 40 5.06 -0.11 -7.71
C GLN A 40 3.97 0.90 -7.42
N TRP A 41 4.21 1.73 -6.40
CA TRP A 41 3.29 2.78 -5.95
C TRP A 41 4.04 4.11 -6.01
N ASP A 42 3.66 4.98 -6.93
CA ASP A 42 4.16 6.35 -6.99
C ASP A 42 3.07 7.29 -6.49
N CYS A 43 3.23 7.74 -5.24
CA CYS A 43 2.28 8.51 -4.46
C CYS A 43 2.63 10.00 -4.45
N ARG A 44 3.10 10.58 -5.54
CA ARG A 44 3.45 12.02 -5.59
C ARG A 44 2.28 12.93 -5.97
N TYR A 45 1.10 12.37 -6.23
CA TYR A 45 0.00 13.13 -6.83
C TYR A 45 -0.94 13.73 -5.78
N PRO A 46 -1.15 15.06 -5.77
CA PRO A 46 -2.05 15.70 -4.81
C PRO A 46 -3.53 15.53 -5.19
N THR A 47 -3.84 15.29 -6.46
CA THR A 47 -5.22 15.16 -6.97
C THR A 47 -5.38 13.93 -7.88
N LEU A 48 -6.62 13.39 -7.93
CA LEU A 48 -6.94 12.27 -8.81
C LEU A 48 -6.70 12.62 -10.28
N ALA A 49 -7.03 13.85 -10.70
CA ALA A 49 -6.80 14.31 -12.06
C ALA A 49 -5.30 14.33 -12.42
N ALA A 50 -4.44 14.75 -11.49
CA ALA A 50 -2.98 14.73 -11.69
C ALA A 50 -2.45 13.29 -11.83
N CYS A 51 -3.00 12.35 -11.05
CA CYS A 51 -2.68 10.93 -11.20
C CYS A 51 -3.21 10.35 -12.53
N ALA A 52 -4.47 10.64 -12.89
CA ALA A 52 -5.09 10.09 -14.10
C ALA A 52 -4.37 10.55 -15.38
N ALA A 53 -3.82 11.76 -15.37
CA ALA A 53 -3.01 12.28 -16.47
C ALA A 53 -1.74 11.47 -16.73
N THR A 54 -1.17 10.80 -15.72
CA THR A 54 0.07 10.01 -15.87
C THR A 54 -0.17 8.55 -16.23
N VAL A 55 -1.37 8.02 -15.97
CA VAL A 55 -1.77 6.65 -16.33
C VAL A 55 -2.05 6.48 -17.84
N GLY A 56 -2.18 7.59 -18.56
CA GLY A 56 -2.82 7.84 -19.87
C GLY A 56 -2.81 6.81 -21.01
N SER A 57 -2.20 5.62 -20.94
CA SER A 57 -2.35 4.51 -21.90
C SER A 57 -1.87 3.11 -21.41
N GLY A 58 -1.52 2.91 -20.13
CA GLY A 58 -0.89 1.67 -19.63
C GLY A 58 -1.70 0.89 -18.58
N ASP A 59 -1.16 -0.25 -18.10
CA ASP A 59 -1.74 -1.13 -17.04
C ASP A 59 -1.70 -0.51 -15.63
N GLY A 60 -1.72 0.82 -15.52
CA GLY A 60 -1.71 1.55 -14.26
C GLY A 60 -3.11 1.88 -13.76
N ALA A 61 -3.28 2.02 -12.45
CA ALA A 61 -4.49 2.53 -11.84
C ALA A 61 -4.17 3.65 -10.84
N CYS A 62 -5.10 4.59 -10.69
CA CYS A 62 -5.02 5.60 -9.64
C CYS A 62 -5.76 5.13 -8.40
N LEU A 63 -5.04 4.96 -7.30
CA LEU A 63 -5.58 4.57 -6.00
C LEU A 63 -5.24 5.63 -4.95
N GLU A 64 -6.06 5.74 -3.92
CA GLU A 64 -5.75 6.62 -2.78
C GLU A 64 -4.54 6.06 -2.03
N ASN A 65 -3.64 6.95 -1.61
CA ASN A 65 -2.44 6.56 -0.89
C ASN A 65 -2.82 6.01 0.49
N PRO A 66 -2.52 4.73 0.80
CA PRO A 66 -2.88 4.13 2.09
C PRO A 66 -2.17 4.80 3.28
N ASN A 67 -1.06 5.50 3.02
CA ASN A 67 -0.32 6.27 4.01
C ASN A 67 -0.73 7.75 4.05
N TRP A 68 -1.71 8.16 3.26
CA TRP A 68 -2.20 9.54 3.30
C TRP A 68 -3.04 9.78 4.54
N HIS A 69 -2.45 10.52 5.47
CA HIS A 69 -3.14 11.04 6.63
C HIS A 69 -3.55 12.48 6.34
N LEU A 70 -4.84 12.80 6.55
CA LEU A 70 -5.25 14.19 6.57
C LEU A 70 -4.42 14.93 7.64
N PRO A 71 -3.99 16.18 7.38
CA PRO A 71 -3.42 17.01 8.42
C PRO A 71 -4.37 17.00 9.61
N ARG A 72 -3.88 16.59 10.80
CA ARG A 72 -4.70 16.68 12.01
C ARG A 72 -5.20 18.12 12.12
N PRO A 73 -6.52 18.35 12.31
CA PRO A 73 -7.03 19.70 12.55
C PRO A 73 -6.21 20.30 13.71
N ARG A 74 -5.57 21.45 13.47
CA ARG A 74 -4.92 22.16 14.57
C ARG A 74 -6.02 22.55 15.56
N PRO A 75 -5.91 22.19 16.86
CA PRO A 75 -6.87 22.65 17.83
C PRO A 75 -6.89 24.18 17.80
N VAL A 76 -8.07 24.75 17.54
CA VAL A 76 -8.28 26.19 17.63
C VAL A 76 -8.27 26.51 19.12
N ILE A 77 -7.13 26.99 19.62
CA ILE A 77 -7.05 27.57 20.96
C ILE A 77 -7.85 28.87 20.89
N ARG A 78 -9.05 28.87 21.46
CA ARG A 78 -9.96 30.02 21.48
C ARG A 78 -9.98 30.60 22.89
#